data_AF-A0A942DHA9-F1
#
_entry.id   AF-A0A942DHA9-F1
#
_cell.length_a   1.000
_cell.length_b   1.000
_cell.length_c   1.000
_cell.angle_alpha   90.00
_cell.angle_beta   90.00
_cell.angle_gamma   90.00
#
_symmetry.space_group_name_H-M   'P 1'
#
loop_
_entity.id
_entity.type
_entity.pdbx_description
1 polymer ?
#
loop_
_entity_poly.entity_id
_entity_poly.type
_entity_poly.pdbx_seq_one_letter_code
_entity_poly.pdbx_strand_id
1 'polypeptide(L)'
;MDANVPVAEDFNTFMQRDLRKYFSRTLHKENVSIHFELLRDVATQSGVAYPKYYAWVKVSDERKQPIAQGVVRLAAIEKLRFEVTDFIDAKTVLNDEAKLSNVIPKALCAAAKEKAAENR
;
A
#
# COMPACT_ATOMS: atom_id res chain seq x y z
N MET A 1 22.37 0.13 5.06
CA MET A 1 21.20 -0.75 4.93
C MET A 1 20.39 -0.63 6.21
N ASP A 2 19.12 -0.26 6.12
CA ASP A 2 18.27 0.04 7.27
C ASP A 2 17.91 -1.22 8.08
N ALA A 3 17.94 -1.13 9.40
CA ALA A 3 17.84 -2.30 10.28
C ALA A 3 16.44 -2.96 10.30
N ASN A 4 15.43 -2.31 9.71
CA ASN A 4 14.02 -2.71 9.76
C ASN A 4 13.42 -3.16 8.41
N VAL A 5 14.20 -3.10 7.32
CA VAL A 5 13.73 -3.52 5.99
C VAL A 5 14.07 -5.00 5.77
N PRO A 6 13.10 -5.87 5.44
CA PRO A 6 13.38 -7.26 5.07
C PRO A 6 14.41 -7.35 3.94
N VAL A 7 15.17 -8.43 3.88
CA VAL A 7 16.02 -8.70 2.72
C VAL A 7 15.15 -8.82 1.46
N ALA A 8 15.68 -8.43 0.30
CA ALA A 8 14.91 -8.23 -0.93
C ALA A 8 14.07 -9.46 -1.33
N GLU A 9 14.54 -10.67 -1.02
CA GLU A 9 13.87 -11.93 -1.30
C GLU A 9 12.58 -12.13 -0.48
N ASP A 10 12.53 -11.61 0.76
CA ASP A 10 11.38 -11.74 1.66
C ASP A 10 10.39 -10.58 1.55
N PHE A 11 10.82 -9.45 0.98
CA PHE A 11 10.03 -8.21 0.91
C PHE A 11 8.66 -8.45 0.26
N ASN A 12 8.65 -9.04 -0.94
CA ASN A 12 7.41 -9.29 -1.69
C ASN A 12 6.51 -10.28 -0.97
N THR A 13 7.09 -11.31 -0.35
CA THR A 13 6.37 -12.33 0.42
C THR A 13 5.66 -11.71 1.62
N PHE A 14 6.35 -10.87 2.38
CA PHE A 14 5.77 -10.20 3.54
C PHE A 14 4.76 -9.13 3.15
N MET A 15 5.04 -8.32 2.12
CA MET A 15 4.08 -7.36 1.58
C MET A 15 2.79 -8.06 1.15
N GLN A 16 2.88 -9.14 0.37
CA GLN A 16 1.71 -9.89 -0.07
C GLN A 16 0.91 -10.45 1.11
N ARG A 17 1.59 -11.12 2.04
CA ARG A 17 0.97 -11.72 3.23
C ARG A 17 0.20 -10.68 4.03
N ASP A 18 0.83 -9.54 4.31
CA ASP A 18 0.30 -8.54 5.23
C ASP A 18 -0.80 -7.68 4.58
N LEU A 19 -0.65 -7.33 3.29
CA LEU A 19 -1.73 -6.69 2.53
C LEU A 19 -2.95 -7.61 2.42
N ARG A 20 -2.75 -8.90 2.10
CA ARG A 20 -3.85 -9.86 2.04
C ARG A 20 -4.55 -9.95 3.39
N LYS A 21 -3.80 -10.07 4.49
CA LYS A 21 -4.36 -10.11 5.84
C LYS A 21 -5.18 -8.87 6.16
N TYR A 22 -4.69 -7.68 5.82
CA TYR A 22 -5.42 -6.42 6.01
C TYR A 22 -6.72 -6.40 5.21
N PHE A 23 -6.66 -6.63 3.90
CA PHE A 23 -7.84 -6.53 3.03
C PHE A 23 -8.87 -7.65 3.27
N SER A 24 -8.43 -8.87 3.59
CA SER A 24 -9.36 -9.94 3.98
C SER A 24 -10.18 -9.57 5.21
N ARG A 25 -9.54 -8.96 6.21
CA ARG A 25 -10.21 -8.49 7.43
C ARG A 25 -11.11 -7.30 7.16
N THR A 26 -10.62 -6.29 6.45
CA THR A 26 -11.34 -5.02 6.20
C THR A 26 -12.54 -5.20 5.27
N LEU A 27 -12.44 -6.10 4.28
CA LEU A 27 -13.50 -6.37 3.31
C LEU A 27 -14.39 -7.57 3.69
N HIS A 28 -14.14 -8.21 4.83
CA HIS A 28 -14.82 -9.42 5.29
C HIS A 28 -14.85 -10.54 4.22
N LYS A 29 -13.71 -10.78 3.57
CA LYS A 29 -13.54 -11.80 2.51
C LYS A 29 -12.28 -12.62 2.74
N GLU A 30 -12.43 -13.93 2.92
CA GLU A 30 -11.30 -14.82 3.24
C GLU A 30 -10.31 -14.98 2.08
N ASN A 31 -10.82 -15.00 0.85
CA ASN A 31 -10.02 -15.22 -0.35
C ASN A 31 -9.99 -13.97 -1.24
N VAL A 32 -9.01 -13.11 -0.98
CA VAL A 32 -8.67 -11.98 -1.85
C VAL A 32 -7.31 -12.18 -2.49
N SER A 33 -7.19 -11.72 -3.73
CA SER A 33 -5.92 -11.61 -4.45
C SER A 33 -5.46 -10.17 -4.43
N ILE A 34 -4.19 -9.94 -4.08
CA ILE A 34 -3.59 -8.61 -4.04
C ILE A 34 -2.55 -8.50 -5.16
N HIS A 35 -2.69 -7.47 -5.96
CA HIS A 35 -1.60 -6.95 -6.79
C HIS A 35 -1.19 -5.59 -6.23
N PHE A 36 0.11 -5.37 -6.05
CA PHE A 36 0.61 -4.10 -5.55
C PHE A 36 1.78 -3.61 -6.38
N GLU A 37 1.91 -2.29 -6.45
CA GLU A 37 3.01 -1.59 -7.12
C GLU A 37 3.50 -0.49 -6.19
N LEU A 38 4.79 -0.49 -5.85
CA LEU A 38 5.36 0.58 -5.03
C LEU A 38 5.28 1.91 -5.80
N LEU A 39 4.81 2.96 -5.14
CA LEU A 39 4.85 4.32 -5.70
C LEU A 39 6.27 4.91 -5.67
N ARG A 40 7.19 4.24 -4.97
CA ARG A 40 8.61 4.54 -4.90
C ARG A 40 9.36 3.33 -4.37
N ASP A 41 10.50 3.03 -4.97
CA ASP A 41 11.28 1.82 -4.68
C ASP A 41 11.95 1.82 -3.30
N VAL A 42 12.12 3.00 -2.70
CA VAL A 42 12.79 3.18 -1.40
C VAL A 42 11.82 3.60 -0.31
N ALA A 43 12.01 3.03 0.88
CA ALA A 43 11.31 3.46 2.08
C ALA A 43 11.57 4.94 2.37
N THR A 44 10.57 5.62 2.91
CA THR A 44 10.77 6.94 3.52
C THR A 44 10.97 6.78 5.01
N GLN A 45 12.15 7.17 5.49
CA GLN A 45 12.43 7.23 6.92
C GLN A 45 12.87 8.64 7.27
N SER A 46 12.21 9.22 8.28
CA SER A 46 12.58 10.50 8.87
C SER A 46 12.77 10.26 10.37
N GLY A 47 13.98 10.53 10.86
CA GLY A 47 14.34 10.33 12.26
C GLY A 47 14.30 8.87 12.72
N VAL A 48 13.79 8.64 13.92
CA VAL A 48 13.74 7.33 14.60
C VAL A 48 12.48 6.51 14.30
N ALA A 49 11.60 7.00 13.44
CA ALA A 49 10.36 6.30 13.08
C ALA A 49 10.64 5.10 12.16
N TYR A 50 9.79 4.07 12.22
CA TYR A 50 9.86 2.94 11.28
C TYR A 50 9.81 3.40 9.81
N PRO A 51 10.58 2.75 8.91
CA PRO A 51 10.55 3.03 7.48
C PRO A 51 9.15 2.86 6.92
N LYS A 52 8.73 3.81 6.07
CA LYS A 52 7.39 3.80 5.45
C LYS A 52 7.46 3.50 3.96
N TYR A 53 6.60 2.63 3.50
CA TYR A 53 6.36 2.35 2.09
C TYR A 53 5.01 2.88 1.67
N TYR A 54 4.89 3.17 0.38
CA TYR A 54 3.68 3.65 -0.25
C TYR A 54 3.46 2.81 -1.50
N ALA A 55 2.29 2.20 -1.63
CA ALA A 55 1.98 1.33 -2.75
C ALA A 55 0.58 1.62 -3.29
N TRP A 56 0.42 1.47 -4.60
CA TRP A 56 -0.88 1.25 -5.20
C TRP A 56 -1.26 -0.21 -5.03
N VAL A 57 -2.51 -0.49 -4.69
CA VAL A 57 -3.03 -1.86 -4.56
C VAL A 57 -4.29 -2.03 -5.38
N LYS A 58 -4.42 -3.22 -5.96
CA LYS A 58 -5.63 -3.74 -6.58
C LYS A 58 -6.01 -5.02 -5.87
N VAL A 59 -7.23 -5.08 -5.38
CA VAL A 59 -7.79 -6.20 -4.65
C VAL A 59 -8.87 -6.82 -5.52
N SER A 60 -8.72 -8.12 -5.78
CA SER A 60 -9.73 -8.90 -6.47
C SER A 60 -10.29 -10.00 -5.58
N ASP A 61 -11.55 -10.36 -5.81
CA ASP A 61 -12.14 -11.53 -5.16
C ASP A 61 -11.65 -12.85 -5.81
N GLU A 62 -12.18 -13.97 -5.32
CA GLU A 62 -11.90 -15.32 -5.83
C GLU A 62 -12.22 -15.50 -7.33
N ARG A 63 -13.13 -14.69 -7.88
CA ARG A 63 -13.51 -14.71 -9.31
C ARG A 63 -12.64 -13.75 -10.14
N LYS A 64 -11.57 -13.21 -9.54
CA LYS A 64 -10.69 -12.19 -10.12
C LYS A 64 -11.40 -10.87 -10.42
N GLN A 65 -12.59 -10.62 -9.87
CA GLN A 65 -13.29 -9.36 -10.04
C GLN A 65 -12.69 -8.30 -9.12
N PRO A 66 -12.39 -7.08 -9.61
CA PRO A 66 -11.85 -6.02 -8.78
C PRO A 66 -12.90 -5.58 -7.76
N ILE A 67 -12.55 -5.64 -6.47
CA ILE A 67 -13.44 -5.28 -5.35
C ILE A 67 -12.93 -4.06 -4.58
N ALA A 68 -11.64 -3.73 -4.66
CA ALA A 68 -11.09 -2.50 -4.13
C ALA A 68 -9.81 -2.13 -4.87
N GLN A 69 -9.52 -0.84 -4.96
CA GLN A 69 -8.23 -0.33 -5.40
C GLN A 69 -7.95 1.02 -4.76
N GLY A 70 -6.68 1.35 -4.58
CA GLY A 70 -6.28 2.61 -3.96
C GLY A 70 -4.82 2.63 -3.52
N VAL A 71 -4.46 3.66 -2.77
CA VAL A 71 -3.12 3.82 -2.20
C VAL A 71 -3.10 3.38 -0.75
N VAL A 72 -2.02 2.70 -0.36
CA VAL A 72 -1.74 2.29 1.02
C VAL A 72 -0.46 2.94 1.53
N ARG A 73 -0.45 3.29 2.82
CA ARG A 73 0.77 3.57 3.58
C ARG A 73 1.07 2.38 4.47
N LEU A 74 2.30 1.89 4.41
CA LEU A 74 2.78 0.77 5.21
C LEU A 74 3.97 1.16 6.07
N ALA A 75 4.03 0.66 7.30
CA ALA A 75 5.23 0.71 8.15
C ALA A 75 5.96 -0.64 8.09
N ALA A 76 7.26 -0.63 7.83
CA ALA A 76 8.13 -1.81 7.92
C ALA A 76 8.59 -2.00 9.37
N ILE A 77 8.14 -3.07 10.02
CA ILE A 77 8.38 -3.32 11.45
C ILE A 77 9.37 -4.47 11.59
N GLU A 78 10.54 -4.15 12.15
CA GLU A 78 11.55 -5.13 12.61
C GLU A 78 12.00 -6.17 11.57
N LYS A 79 11.86 -5.88 10.26
CA LYS A 79 12.08 -6.83 9.14
C LYS A 79 11.12 -8.02 9.09
N LEU A 80 10.09 -8.05 9.93
CA LEU A 80 9.20 -9.21 10.06
C LEU A 80 7.85 -9.04 9.37
N ARG A 81 7.37 -7.79 9.28
CA ARG A 81 6.05 -7.49 8.75
C ARG A 81 5.92 -6.07 8.22
N PHE A 82 4.93 -5.89 7.36
CA PHE A 82 4.40 -4.60 6.99
C PHE A 82 3.06 -4.38 7.69
N GLU A 83 2.87 -3.21 8.26
CA GLU A 83 1.60 -2.81 8.86
C GLU A 83 0.95 -1.74 8.00
N VAL A 84 -0.23 -2.01 7.47
CA VAL A 84 -1.04 -1.00 6.77
C VAL A 84 -1.56 -0.02 7.80
N THR A 85 -1.06 1.21 7.77
CA THR A 85 -1.51 2.27 8.68
C THR A 85 -2.66 3.06 8.09
N ASP A 86 -2.71 3.16 6.76
CA ASP A 86 -3.71 3.96 6.06
C ASP A 86 -4.02 3.34 4.69
N PHE A 87 -5.29 3.43 4.29
CA PHE A 87 -5.77 3.10 2.96
C PHE A 87 -6.70 4.20 2.45
N ILE A 88 -6.46 4.67 1.22
CA ILE A 88 -7.30 5.64 0.53
C ILE A 88 -7.73 5.02 -0.80
N ASP A 89 -9.04 4.85 -0.99
CA ASP A 89 -9.61 4.28 -2.21
C ASP A 89 -9.39 5.19 -3.43
N ALA A 90 -9.37 4.61 -4.62
CA ALA A 90 -9.09 5.32 -5.87
C ALA A 90 -10.02 6.51 -6.14
N LYS A 91 -11.30 6.44 -5.73
CA LYS A 91 -12.23 7.56 -5.88
C LYS A 91 -11.80 8.71 -4.99
N THR A 92 -11.43 8.45 -3.75
CA THR A 92 -10.91 9.47 -2.83
C THR A 92 -9.57 10.04 -3.34
N VAL A 93 -8.66 9.21 -3.87
CA VAL A 93 -7.39 9.69 -4.47
C VAL A 93 -7.60 10.74 -5.56
N LEU A 94 -8.63 10.56 -6.40
CA LEU A 94 -8.94 11.48 -7.49
C LEU A 94 -9.69 12.75 -7.05
N ASN A 95 -10.52 12.65 -6.01
CA ASN A 95 -11.48 13.70 -5.67
C ASN A 95 -11.15 14.48 -4.39
N ASP A 96 -10.21 13.99 -3.56
CA ASP A 96 -9.86 14.61 -2.27
C ASP A 96 -8.34 14.69 -2.07
N GLU A 97 -7.77 15.78 -2.60
CA GLU A 97 -6.34 16.05 -2.51
C GLU A 97 -5.86 16.34 -1.07
N ALA A 98 -6.72 16.94 -0.25
CA ALA A 98 -6.39 17.23 1.14
C ALA A 98 -6.19 15.91 1.91
N LYS A 99 -7.12 14.96 1.78
CA LYS A 99 -7.01 13.65 2.41
C LYS A 99 -5.81 12.85 1.87
N LEU A 100 -5.56 12.90 0.57
CA LEU A 100 -4.39 12.24 -0.03
C LEU A 100 -3.07 12.77 0.54
N SER A 101 -2.89 14.09 0.56
CA SER A 101 -1.64 14.74 0.97
C SER A 101 -1.38 14.67 2.49
N ASN A 102 -2.40 14.36 3.30
CA ASN A 102 -2.26 14.11 4.74
C ASN A 102 -1.67 12.72 5.05
N VAL A 103 -1.89 11.75 4.16
CA VAL A 103 -1.45 10.36 4.35
C VAL A 103 -0.18 10.06 3.56
N ILE A 104 -0.09 10.60 2.35
CA ILE A 104 0.95 10.32 1.38
C ILE A 104 1.82 11.59 1.19
N PRO A 105 3.16 11.46 1.12
CA PRO A 105 4.04 12.59 0.80
C PRO A 105 3.63 13.25 -0.50
N LYS A 106 3.63 14.59 -0.53
CA LYS A 106 3.23 15.39 -1.71
C LYS A 106 3.91 14.94 -3.00
N ALA A 107 5.19 14.54 -2.94
CA ALA A 107 5.95 14.06 -4.07
C ALA A 107 5.38 12.78 -4.73
N LEU A 108 4.59 11.98 -4.00
CA LEU A 108 3.96 10.76 -4.50
C LEU A 108 2.48 10.93 -4.87
N CYS A 109 1.88 12.10 -4.59
CA CYS A 109 0.47 12.34 -4.91
C CYS A 109 0.21 12.26 -6.42
N ALA A 110 1.14 12.74 -7.25
CA ALA A 110 1.01 12.68 -8.71
C ALA A 110 0.97 11.21 -9.20
N ALA A 111 1.91 10.38 -8.76
CA ALA A 111 1.96 8.96 -9.11
C ALA A 111 0.71 8.20 -8.63
N ALA A 112 0.20 8.51 -7.43
CA ALA A 112 -1.05 7.93 -6.93
C ALA A 112 -2.26 8.31 -7.81
N LYS A 113 -2.35 9.58 -8.23
CA LYS A 113 -3.42 10.06 -9.12
C LYS A 113 -3.33 9.45 -10.51
N GLU A 114 -2.12 9.29 -11.06
CA GLU A 114 -1.87 8.61 -12.33
C GLU A 114 -2.37 7.16 -12.28
N LYS A 115 -1.98 6.39 -11.25
CA LYS A 115 -2.49 5.03 -11.05
C LYS A 115 -4.02 4.98 -10.89
N ALA A 116 -4.62 5.96 -10.22
CA ALA A 116 -6.07 6.02 -10.09
C ALA A 116 -6.78 6.33 -11.42
N ALA A 117 -6.14 7.06 -12.33
CA ALA A 117 -6.68 7.41 -13.65
C ALA A 117 -6.51 6.29 -14.68
N GLU A 118 -5.39 5.56 -14.66
CA GLU A 118 -5.11 4.42 -15.55
C GLU A 118 -6.09 3.25 -15.41
N ASN A 119 -6.74 3.15 -14.24
CA ASN A 119 -7.55 1.99 -13.85
C ASN A 119 -9.05 2.33 -13.75
N ARG A 120 -9.49 3.32 -14.55
CA ARG A 120 -10.89 3.70 -14.76
C ARG A 120 -11.58 2.86 -15.83
#